data_AF-A0A172YEX0-F1
#
_entry.id   AF-A0A172YEX0-F1
#
_cell.length_a   1.000
_cell.length_b   1.000
_cell.length_c   1.000
_cell.angle_alpha   90.00
_cell.angle_beta   90.00
_cell.angle_gamma   90.00
#
_symmetry.space_group_name_H-M   'P 1'
#
loop_
_entity.id
_entity.type
_entity.pdbx_description
1 polymer ?
#
loop_
_entity_poly.entity_id
_entity_poly.type
_entity_poly.pdbx_seq_one_letter_code
_entity_poly.pdbx_strand_id
1 'polypeptide(L)' 'MPITKKESPFKGAKCQICNSPLHWPEPMPDDSMLCCPNGHEICTMAEFRQAAYEMALREEIQIRRIQPLDSQRLSA' A
#
# COMPACT_ATOMS: atom_id res chain seq x y z
N MET A 1 16.92 -18.56 -30.48
CA MET A 1 16.48 -18.90 -29.11
C MET A 1 15.82 -17.67 -28.51
N PRO A 2 14.61 -17.77 -27.94
CA PRO A 2 13.81 -16.60 -27.57
C PRO A 2 14.40 -15.90 -26.33
N ILE A 3 14.29 -14.57 -26.33
CA ILE A 3 14.70 -13.67 -25.26
C ILE A 3 13.84 -13.99 -24.03
N THR A 4 14.42 -14.64 -23.03
CA THR A 4 13.80 -14.79 -21.71
C THR A 4 13.72 -13.40 -21.09
N LYS A 5 12.53 -12.79 -21.13
CA LYS A 5 12.20 -11.62 -20.31
C LYS A 5 12.46 -12.05 -18.87
N LYS A 6 13.53 -11.54 -18.26
CA LYS A 6 13.78 -11.70 -16.83
C LYS A 6 12.58 -11.08 -16.12
N GLU A 7 11.65 -11.90 -15.66
CA GLU A 7 10.56 -11.47 -14.80
C GLU A 7 11.19 -10.96 -13.49
N SER A 8 11.33 -9.65 -13.39
CA SER A 8 11.68 -9.02 -12.12
C SER A 8 10.60 -9.39 -11.12
N PRO A 9 10.93 -9.91 -9.92
CA PRO A 9 9.93 -10.25 -8.93
C PRO A 9 9.16 -8.98 -8.58
N PHE A 10 7.88 -8.94 -8.93
CA PHE A 10 6.98 -7.85 -8.55
C PHE A 10 7.03 -7.66 -7.03
N LYS A 11 7.52 -6.50 -6.58
CA LYS A 11 7.72 -6.12 -5.17
C LYS A 11 6.47 -5.48 -4.54
N GLY A 12 5.30 -5.63 -5.15
CA GLY A 12 4.04 -5.11 -4.62
C GLY A 12 3.18 -6.18 -3.96
N ALA A 13 1.99 -5.76 -3.50
CA ALA A 13 0.99 -6.64 -2.90
C ALA A 13 0.47 -7.68 -3.91
N LYS A 14 0.22 -8.90 -3.45
CA LYS A 14 -0.27 -10.00 -4.29
C LYS A 14 -1.50 -10.63 -3.67
N CYS A 15 -2.38 -11.16 -4.52
CA CYS A 15 -3.51 -11.96 -4.09
C CYS A 15 -3.01 -13.20 -3.35
N GLN A 16 -3.54 -13.48 -2.16
CA GLN A 16 -3.09 -14.62 -1.35
C GLN A 16 -3.49 -15.98 -1.94
N ILE A 17 -4.49 -16.02 -2.83
CA ILE A 17 -4.99 -17.26 -3.44
C ILE A 17 -4.25 -17.58 -4.74
N CYS A 18 -4.26 -16.65 -5.70
CA CYS A 18 -3.72 -16.90 -7.04
C CYS A 18 -2.38 -16.19 -7.33
N ASN A 19 -1.81 -15.49 -6.34
CA ASN A 19 -0.54 -14.79 -6.43
C ASN A 19 -0.47 -13.71 -7.54
N SER A 20 -1.63 -13.30 -8.07
CA SER A 20 -1.70 -12.23 -9.07
C SER A 20 -1.29 -10.89 -8.44
N PRO A 21 -0.57 -10.03 -9.18
CA PRO A 21 -0.22 -8.70 -8.69
C PRO A 21 -1.49 -7.87 -8.44
N LEU A 22 -1.50 -7.15 -7.32
CA LEU A 22 -2.57 -6.23 -6.97
C LEU A 22 -2.16 -4.79 -7.30
N HIS A 23 -3.16 -4.00 -7.67
CA HIS A 23 -3.03 -2.59 -7.95
C HIS A 23 -3.82 -1.77 -6.93
N TRP A 24 -3.49 -0.48 -6.83
CA TRP A 24 -4.25 0.43 -6.00
C TRP A 24 -5.68 0.57 -6.58
N PRO A 25 -6.73 0.48 -5.76
CA PRO A 25 -8.09 0.56 -6.24
C PRO A 25 -8.45 1.99 -6.67
N GLU A 26 -9.33 2.11 -7.66
CA GLU A 26 -9.96 3.39 -8.00
C GLU A 26 -10.96 3.81 -6.91
N PRO A 27 -11.29 5.11 -6.78
CA PRO A 27 -12.27 5.57 -5.79
C PRO A 27 -13.63 4.90 -5.98
N MET A 28 -14.10 4.21 -4.94
CA MET A 28 -15.39 3.51 -4.91
C MET A 28 -16.08 3.71 -3.55
N PRO A 29 -17.41 3.45 -3.46
CA PRO A 29 -18.14 3.42 -2.19
C PRO A 29 -17.55 2.43 -1.20
N ASP A 30 -17.68 2.73 0.09
CA ASP A 30 -17.04 1.96 1.17
C ASP A 30 -17.52 0.51 1.27
N ASP A 31 -18.79 0.24 0.92
CA ASP A 31 -19.37 -1.10 0.90
C ASP A 31 -18.91 -1.96 -0.29
N SER A 32 -18.12 -1.40 -1.21
CA SER A 32 -17.67 -2.11 -2.41
C SER A 32 -16.63 -3.17 -2.06
N MET A 33 -16.80 -4.39 -2.56
CA MET A 33 -15.82 -5.47 -2.42
C MET A 33 -14.66 -5.27 -3.41
N LEU A 34 -13.43 -5.25 -2.90
CA LEU A 34 -12.23 -5.26 -3.71
C LEU A 34 -11.85 -6.70 -4.06
N CYS A 35 -11.64 -6.92 -5.35
CA CYS A 35 -11.23 -8.22 -5.88
C CYS A 35 -9.89 -8.12 -6.61
N CYS A 36 -9.16 -9.22 -6.66
CA CYS A 36 -7.99 -9.32 -7.53
C CYS A 36 -8.40 -9.41 -9.01
N PRO A 37 -7.47 -9.29 -9.97
CA PRO A 37 -7.78 -9.41 -11.41
C PRO A 37 -8.44 -10.73 -11.83
N ASN A 38 -8.28 -11.79 -11.01
CA ASN A 38 -8.89 -13.10 -11.23
C ASN A 38 -10.24 -13.27 -10.50
N GLY A 39 -10.76 -12.23 -9.85
CA GLY A 39 -12.06 -12.24 -9.18
C GLY A 39 -12.09 -12.76 -7.75
N HIS A 40 -10.94 -13.03 -7.11
CA HIS A 40 -10.91 -13.39 -5.70
C HIS A 40 -11.12 -12.17 -4.82
N GLU A 41 -12.04 -12.25 -3.87
CA GLU A 41 -12.31 -11.21 -2.87
C GLU A 41 -11.08 -11.00 -1.97
N ILE A 42 -10.81 -9.74 -1.63
CA ILE A 42 -9.66 -9.33 -0.82
C ILE A 42 -10.15 -8.70 0.48
N CYS A 43 -10.88 -7.60 0.37
CA CYS A 43 -11.49 -6.87 1.47
C CYS A 43 -12.49 -5.85 0.92
N THR A 44 -13.27 -5.21 1.78
CA THR A 44 -14.10 -4.06 1.43
C THR A 44 -13.25 -2.80 1.22
N MET A 45 -13.80 -1.82 0.50
CA MET A 45 -13.16 -0.53 0.31
C MET A 45 -13.01 0.25 1.63
N ALA A 46 -13.97 0.09 2.55
CA ALA A 46 -13.87 0.63 3.92
C ALA A 46 -12.63 0.13 4.65
N GLU A 47 -12.42 -1.18 4.67
CA GLU A 47 -11.26 -1.81 5.31
C GLU A 47 -9.95 -1.37 4.66
N PHE A 48 -9.94 -1.26 3.33
CA PHE A 48 -8.79 -0.78 2.60
C PHE A 48 -8.42 0.66 2.98
N ARG A 49 -9.39 1.57 3.03
CA ARG A 49 -9.17 2.97 3.44
C ARG A 49 -8.67 3.06 4.87
N GLN A 50 -9.25 2.28 5.79
CA GLN A 50 -8.83 2.22 7.19
C GLN A 50 -7.38 1.77 7.30
N ALA A 51 -7.01 0.68 6.64
CA ALA A 51 -5.64 0.17 6.63
C ALA A 51 -4.66 1.18 6.02
N ALA A 52 -5.02 1.81 4.90
CA ALA A 52 -4.19 2.83 4.25
C ALA A 52 -3.96 4.04 5.18
N TYR A 53 -5.01 4.50 5.87
CA TYR A 53 -4.92 5.58 6.84
C TYR A 53 -3.99 5.23 8.01
N GLU A 54 -4.14 4.03 8.58
CA GLU A 54 -3.28 3.57 9.68
C GLU A 54 -1.81 3.46 9.27
N MET A 55 -1.52 2.99 8.05
CA MET A 55 -0.15 2.96 7.55
C MET A 55 0.43 4.37 7.44
N ALA A 56 -0.30 5.30 6.82
CA ALA A 56 0.15 6.70 6.69
C ALA A 56 0.40 7.33 8.07
N LEU A 57 -0.49 7.12 9.03
CA LEU A 57 -0.34 7.63 10.39
C LEU A 57 0.89 7.03 11.11
N ARG A 58 1.14 5.72 10.95
CA ARG A 58 2.33 5.07 11.51
C ARG A 58 3.61 5.63 10.92
N GLU A 59 3.63 5.88 9.60
CA GLU A 59 4.76 6.51 8.92
C GLU A 59 5.00 7.94 9.41
N GLU A 60 3.95 8.75 9.55
CA GLU A 60 4.06 10.11 10.10
C GLU A 60 4.62 10.13 11.53
N ILE A 61 4.13 9.22 12.39
CA ILE A 61 4.64 9.08 13.76
C ILE A 61 6.11 8.69 13.74
N GLN A 62 6.51 7.76 12.87
CA GLN A 62 7.90 7.33 12.75
C GLN A 62 8.81 8.48 12.29
N ILE A 63 8.39 9.26 11.28
CA ILE A 63 9.15 10.42 10.80
C ILE A 63 9.32 11.45 11.93
N ARG A 64 8.24 11.79 12.66
CA ARG A 64 8.30 12.74 13.78
C ARG A 64 9.19 12.27 14.92
N ARG A 65 9.25 10.96 15.20
CA ARG A 65 10.12 10.37 16.22
C ARG A 65 11.60 10.36 15.82
N ILE A 66 11.92 10.36 14.52
CA ILE A 66 13.29 10.43 14.00
C ILE A 66 13.76 11.89 13.83
N GLN A 67 12.83 12.85 13.71
CA GLN A 67 13.13 14.29 13.63
C GLN A 67 13.05 15.09 14.97
N PRO A 68 13.50 14.62 16.15
CA PRO A 68 13.72 15.50 17.27
C PRO A 68 15.17 16.00 17.19
N LEU A 69 15.47 17.15 16.54
CA LEU A 69 16.59 18.06 16.91
C LEU A 69 16.86 19.28 16.00
N ASP A 70 16.27 19.45 14.81
CA ASP A 70 16.72 20.56 13.92
C ASP A 70 15.95 21.88 14.03
N SER A 71 14.83 21.95 14.76
CA SER A 71 14.01 23.18 14.81
C SER A 71 14.28 24.13 15.99
N GLN A 72 15.25 23.85 16.88
CA GLN A 72 15.57 24.76 18.01
C GLN A 72 16.82 25.64 17.82
N ARG A 73 17.46 25.64 16.65
CA ARG A 73 18.74 26.37 16.43
C ARG A 73 18.66 27.65 15.59
N LEU A 74 17.47 28.20 15.32
CA LEU A 74 17.32 29.44 14.54
C LEU A 74 16.83 30.66 15.34
N SER A 75 16.94 30.61 16.67
CA SER A 75 16.72 31.78 17.53
C SER A 75 17.88 31.94 18.50
N ALA A 76 18.99 32.50 18.01
CA ALA A 76 20.05 33.12 18.81
C ALA A 76 20.76 34.18 17.96
#